data_AF-A0A252CA81-F1
#
_entry.id   AF-A0A252CA81-F1
#
_cell.length_a   1.000
_cell.length_b   1.000
_cell.length_c   1.000
_cell.angle_alpha   90.00
_cell.angle_beta   90.00
_cell.angle_gamma   90.00
#
_symmetry.space_group_name_H-M   'P 1'
#
loop_
_entity.id
_entity.type
_entity.pdbx_description
1 polymer ?
#
loop_
_entity_poly.entity_id
_entity_poly.type
_entity_poly.pdbx_seq_one_letter_code
_entity_poly.pdbx_strand_id
1 'polypeptide(L)'
;EAMEEQIEVKMSASTKFDGIDYEDEVKLGNRSAFFWNDKEVTTYAGQNRTNYYDGVKFRADSIEKASKVNHSNQTAAPKPENKSENKAADQK
;
A
#
# COMPACT_ATOMS: atom_id res chain seq x y z
N GLU A 1 -3.68 15.35 1.80
CA GLU A 1 -2.26 15.57 1.47
C GLU A 1 -1.51 14.30 1.79
N ALA A 2 -0.54 13.91 0.96
CA ALA A 2 0.42 12.90 1.36
C ALA A 2 1.29 13.55 2.44
N MET A 3 1.21 13.05 3.67
CA MET A 3 2.10 13.49 4.73
C MET A 3 3.51 13.08 4.29
N GLU A 4 4.48 14.00 4.29
CA GLU A 4 5.88 13.79 3.89
C GLU A 4 6.64 12.84 4.85
N GLU A 5 5.93 11.88 5.42
CA GLU A 5 6.43 10.93 6.39
C GLU A 5 7.17 9.80 5.68
N GLN A 6 8.40 9.56 6.11
CA GLN A 6 9.14 8.37 5.71
C GLN A 6 8.49 7.13 6.33
N ILE A 7 8.30 6.09 5.53
CA ILE A 7 7.75 4.80 5.99
C ILE A 7 8.82 3.71 5.98
N GLU A 8 8.80 2.84 6.97
CA GLU A 8 9.60 1.61 6.97
C GLU A 8 8.80 0.46 6.32
N VAL A 9 9.37 -0.16 5.29
CA VAL A 9 8.81 -1.33 4.63
C VAL A 9 9.70 -2.54 4.89
N LYS A 10 9.16 -3.54 5.58
CA LYS A 10 9.86 -4.82 5.82
C LYS A 10 9.74 -5.73 4.60
N MET A 11 10.87 -6.24 4.13
CA MET A 11 10.94 -7.14 2.97
C MET A 11 11.72 -8.41 3.33
N SER A 12 11.67 -9.41 2.44
CA SER A 12 12.44 -10.66 2.61
C SER A 12 13.94 -10.37 2.56
N ALA A 13 14.75 -11.14 3.28
CA ALA A 13 16.21 -11.09 3.17
C ALA A 13 16.72 -11.43 1.76
N SER A 14 15.89 -12.11 0.95
CA SER A 14 16.18 -12.43 -0.44
C SER A 14 15.84 -11.31 -1.43
N THR A 15 15.24 -10.20 -0.97
CA THR A 15 14.88 -9.08 -1.82
C THR A 15 16.13 -8.40 -2.37
N LYS A 16 16.15 -8.18 -3.69
CA LYS A 16 17.22 -7.46 -4.39
C LYS A 16 16.76 -6.05 -4.72
N PHE A 17 17.70 -5.10 -4.67
CA PHE A 17 17.47 -3.69 -4.98
C PHE A 17 18.20 -3.27 -6.26
N ASP A 18 18.52 -4.24 -7.11
CA ASP A 18 19.29 -4.01 -8.34
C ASP A 18 18.56 -3.02 -9.26
N GLY A 19 19.25 -1.96 -9.70
CA GLY A 19 18.69 -0.97 -10.62
C GLY A 19 17.70 0.02 -10.00
N ILE A 20 17.65 0.11 -8.67
CA ILE A 20 16.93 1.16 -7.93
C ILE A 20 17.97 2.13 -7.35
N ASP A 21 17.89 3.39 -7.78
CA ASP A 21 18.73 4.47 -7.30
C ASP A 21 18.02 5.26 -6.18
N TYR A 22 18.78 6.08 -5.45
CA TYR A 22 18.20 6.99 -4.45
C TYR A 22 17.20 7.96 -5.12
N GLU A 23 16.07 8.21 -4.45
CA GLU A 23 14.94 9.01 -4.94
C GLU A 23 14.18 8.45 -6.16
N ASP A 24 14.49 7.23 -6.61
CA ASP A 24 13.67 6.57 -7.63
C ASP A 24 12.23 6.34 -7.15
N GLU A 25 11.27 6.58 -8.04
CA GLU A 25 9.92 6.09 -7.84
C GLU A 25 9.91 4.56 -7.95
N VAL A 26 9.32 3.90 -6.96
CA VAL A 26 9.28 2.43 -6.85
C VAL A 26 7.85 1.94 -6.67
N LYS A 27 7.61 0.71 -7.12
CA LYS A 27 6.36 -0.01 -6.86
C LYS A 27 6.63 -1.18 -5.92
N LEU A 28 5.83 -1.26 -4.87
CA LEU A 28 5.85 -2.37 -3.92
C LEU A 28 4.85 -3.45 -4.34
N GLY A 29 5.33 -4.69 -4.52
CA GLY A 29 4.49 -5.87 -4.81
C GLY A 29 3.91 -6.49 -3.55
N ASN A 30 2.65 -6.94 -3.63
CA ASN A 30 1.89 -7.56 -2.54
C ASN A 30 2.00 -6.80 -1.20
N ARG A 31 1.94 -5.46 -1.26
CA ARG A 31 2.10 -4.64 -0.07
C ARG A 31 0.95 -4.86 0.92
N SER A 32 1.28 -4.91 2.20
CA SER A 32 0.32 -4.95 3.30
C SER A 32 0.74 -4.03 4.43
N ALA A 33 -0.23 -3.49 5.16
CA ALA A 33 -0.03 -2.73 6.37
C ALA A 33 -0.60 -3.52 7.55
N PHE A 34 0.09 -3.52 8.68
CA PHE A 34 -0.38 -4.15 9.90
C PHE A 34 -0.07 -3.27 11.11
N PHE A 35 -0.99 -3.29 12.06
CA PHE A 35 -0.79 -2.66 13.36
C PHE A 35 0.12 -3.53 14.21
N TRP A 36 1.04 -2.91 14.91
CA TRP A 36 1.85 -3.59 15.91
C TRP A 36 1.72 -2.84 17.23
N ASN A 37 1.77 -3.60 18.31
CA ASN A 37 1.87 -3.09 19.65
C ASN A 37 2.98 -3.87 20.35
N ASP A 38 3.91 -3.17 20.98
CA ASP A 38 5.00 -3.75 21.73
C ASP A 38 5.03 -3.17 23.15
N LYS A 39 5.51 -3.99 24.07
CA LYS A 39 5.61 -3.67 25.48
C LYS A 39 7.03 -3.92 25.92
N GLU A 40 7.75 -2.85 26.21
CA GLU A 40 9.08 -2.95 26.79
C GLU A 40 8.99 -2.70 28.30
N VAL A 41 9.54 -3.62 29.10
CA VAL A 41 9.69 -3.43 30.55
C VAL A 41 11.15 -3.16 30.83
N THR A 42 11.44 -1.95 31.30
CA THR A 42 12.79 -1.54 31.70
C THR A 42 12.84 -1.33 33.21
N THR A 43 13.92 -1.77 33.86
CA THR A 43 14.13 -1.52 35.28
C THR A 43 15.10 -0.35 35.43
N TYR A 44 14.64 0.74 36.04
CA TYR A 44 15.47 1.90 36.36
C TYR A 44 15.44 2.13 37.87
N ALA A 45 16.62 2.15 38.50
CA ALA A 45 16.78 2.31 39.96
C ALA A 45 15.91 1.33 40.80
N GLY A 46 15.76 0.08 40.34
CA GLY A 46 14.97 -0.95 41.03
C GLY A 46 13.45 -0.84 40.85
N GLN A 47 12.95 0.17 40.12
CA GLN A 47 11.55 0.27 39.72
C GLN A 47 11.34 -0.16 38.27
N ASN A 48 10.32 -0.98 38.04
CA ASN A 48 9.93 -1.38 36.69
C ASN A 48 9.10 -0.27 36.03
N ARG A 49 9.54 0.20 34.87
CA ARG A 49 8.77 1.04 33.96
C ARG A 49 8.32 0.20 32.78
N THR A 50 7.05 0.34 32.42
CA THR A 50 6.50 -0.28 31.21
C THR A 50 6.27 0.81 30.18
N ASN A 51 6.90 0.69 29.02
CA ASN A 51 6.65 1.52 27.86
C ASN A 51 5.78 0.73 26.88
N TYR A 52 4.74 1.39 26.36
CA TYR A 52 3.89 0.83 25.31
C TYR A 52 4.19 1.57 24.02
N TYR A 53 4.47 0.83 22.97
CA TYR A 53 4.72 1.34 21.63
C TYR A 53 3.67 0.78 20.70
N ASP A 54 3.01 1.63 19.93
CA ASP A 54 2.13 1.22 18.85
C ASP A 54 2.51 1.92 17.55
N GLY A 55 2.05 1.36 16.44
CA GLY A 55 2.22 1.98 15.14
C GLY A 55 1.76 1.10 14.00
N VAL A 56 1.97 1.62 12.80
CA VAL A 56 1.72 0.90 11.54
C VAL A 56 3.07 0.48 10.97
N LYS A 57 3.20 -0.80 10.59
CA LYS A 57 4.35 -1.30 9.83
C LYS A 57 3.87 -1.77 8.46
N PHE A 58 4.71 -1.59 7.47
CA PHE A 58 4.45 -2.03 6.11
C PHE A 58 5.30 -3.26 5.78
N ARG A 59 4.75 -4.15 4.95
CA ARG A 59 5.46 -5.28 4.35
C ARG A 59 5.23 -5.30 2.85
N ALA A 60 6.20 -5.81 2.11
CA ALA A 60 6.08 -6.09 0.70
C ALA A 60 6.93 -7.30 0.32
N ASP A 61 6.49 -8.05 -0.69
CA ASP A 61 7.20 -9.23 -1.17
C ASP A 61 8.27 -8.87 -2.20
N SER A 62 8.03 -7.80 -2.98
CA SER A 62 8.93 -7.33 -4.02
C SER A 62 8.93 -5.81 -4.14
N ILE A 63 10.01 -5.29 -4.71
CA ILE A 63 10.20 -3.88 -5.03
C ILE A 63 10.80 -3.80 -6.43
N GLU A 64 10.28 -2.88 -7.23
CA GLU A 64 10.76 -2.64 -8.60
C GLU A 64 10.73 -1.14 -8.90
N LYS A 65 11.68 -0.67 -9.71
CA LYS A 65 11.64 0.70 -10.24
C LYS A 65 10.34 0.89 -10.99
N ALA A 66 9.59 1.94 -10.65
CA ALA A 66 8.37 2.27 -11.37
C ALA A 66 8.77 2.56 -12.82
N SER A 67 8.43 1.64 -13.72
CA SER A 67 8.55 1.93 -15.14
C SER A 67 7.61 3.08 -15.44
N LYS A 68 8.07 4.08 -16.20
CA LYS A 68 7.19 5.08 -16.81
C LYS A 68 6.24 4.33 -17.73
N VAL A 69 5.14 3.82 -17.19
CA VAL A 69 4.03 3.31 -17.99
C VAL A 69 3.57 4.54 -18.74
N ASN A 70 3.91 4.62 -20.03
CA ASN A 70 3.15 5.47 -20.94
C ASN A 70 1.69 5.13 -20.68
N HIS A 71 0.92 6.07 -20.13
CA HIS A 71 -0.53 5.95 -19.96
C HIS A 71 -1.18 5.93 -21.35
N SER A 72 -0.93 4.89 -22.15
CA SER A 72 -1.54 4.67 -23.46
C SER A 72 -2.20 3.31 -23.57
N ASN A 73 -2.40 2.61 -22.46
CA ASN A 73 -3.38 1.52 -22.33
C ASN A 73 -4.01 1.56 -20.94
N GLN A 74 -4.69 2.66 -20.62
CA GLN A 74 -5.90 2.55 -19.81
C GLN A 74 -6.91 1.82 -20.69
N THR A 75 -6.92 0.49 -20.59
CA THR A 75 -7.99 -0.33 -21.14
C THR A 75 -9.29 0.29 -20.66
N ALA A 76 -10.06 0.75 -21.64
CA ALA A 76 -11.29 1.49 -21.47
C ALA A 76 -12.14 0.91 -20.34
N ALA A 77 -12.68 1.79 -19.51
CA ALA A 77 -13.83 1.48 -18.68
C ALA A 77 -14.84 0.63 -19.47
N PRO A 78 -15.47 -0.40 -18.87
CA PRO A 78 -16.54 -1.09 -19.56
C PRO A 78 -17.56 -0.04 -20.00
N LYS A 79 -17.78 0.08 -21.31
CA LYS A 79 -18.86 0.90 -21.87
C LYS A 79 -20.12 0.54 -21.09
N PRO A 80 -20.80 1.48 -20.41
CA PRO A 80 -22.19 1.26 -20.09
C PRO A 80 -22.90 1.23 -21.45
N GLU A 81 -23.32 0.05 -21.90
CA GLU A 81 -24.33 -0.03 -22.95
C GLU A 81 -25.61 0.60 -22.38
N ASN A 82 -25.78 1.88 -22.70
CA ASN A 82 -27.07 2.54 -22.69
C ASN A 82 -28.05 1.70 -23.51
N LYS A 83 -28.92 0.96 -22.84
CA LYS A 83 -30.14 0.42 -23.43
C LYS A 83 -31.34 1.19 -22.84
N SER A 84 -31.45 2.46 -23.25
CA SER A 84 -32.71 3.20 -23.35
C SER A 84 -33.15 3.01 -24.81
N GLU A 85 -34.37 2.68 -25.22
CA GLU A 85 -35.73 2.77 -24.67
C GLU A 85 -36.58 1.86 -25.59
N ASN A 86 -37.68 1.27 -25.11
CA ASN A 86 -38.88 1.23 -25.94
C ASN A 86 -40.14 1.23 -25.08
N LYS A 87 -40.92 2.31 -25.22
CA LYS A 87 -42.28 2.48 -24.71
C LYS A 87 -43.29 1.66 -25.53
N ALA A 88 -44.47 1.50 -24.92
CA ALA A 88 -45.75 0.97 -25.43
C ALA A 88 -45.95 -0.55 -25.20
N ALA A 89 -47.09 -1.06 -24.71
CA ALA A 89 -48.43 -0.51 -24.56
C ALA A 89 -49.24 -1.25 -23.47
N ASP A 90 -50.22 -0.52 -22.94
CA ASP A 90 -51.55 -0.94 -22.47
C ASP A 90 -51.99 -2.41 -22.70
N GLN A 91 -52.46 -3.09 -21.63
CA GLN A 91 -53.68 -3.91 -21.56
C GLN A 91 -53.65 -4.88 -20.34
N LYS A 92 -54.42 -4.57 -19.28
CA LYS A 92 -55.60 -5.35 -18.83
C LYS A 92 -56.25 -4.76 -17.58
#